data_AF-A0A9D5C2G6-F1
#
_entry.id   AF-A0A9D5C2G6-F1
#
_cell.length_a   1.000
_cell.length_b   1.000
_cell.length_c   1.000
_cell.angle_alpha   90.00
_cell.angle_beta   90.00
_cell.angle_gamma   90.00
#
_symmetry.space_group_name_H-M   'P 1'
#
loop_
_entity.id
_entity.type
_entity.pdbx_description
1 polymer ?
#
loop_
_entity_poly.entity_id
_entity_poly.type
_entity_poly.pdbx_seq_one_letter_code
_entity_poly.pdbx_strand_id
1 'polypeptide(L)'
;MLFLGSLGDLPLAAGSLAIAFANITGYSILSGLSLGAEPLCSQASGASRPDLLSLSLLRSSLLLLSTSLPLSFLWLNSSKILTFFNQDPEIASMAQSYLHFSLPDLFSFSLINPIRVYLRSQSITRPLTLSAAISALVHLPANLIASSLNLRFPASPPPPPPPTSPCSSFSSPTPTAFKPFIPASANALPGGAR
;
A
#
# COMPACT_ATOMS: atom_id res chain seq x y z
N MET A 1 4.73 9.70 5.92
CA MET A 1 3.88 9.78 7.14
C MET A 1 4.43 10.75 8.18
N LEU A 2 5.73 10.68 8.54
CA LEU A 2 6.34 11.65 9.46
C LEU A 2 6.10 13.12 9.07
N PHE A 3 6.26 13.46 7.79
CA PHE A 3 5.97 14.82 7.29
C PHE A 3 4.49 15.17 7.26
N LEU A 4 3.62 14.23 6.87
CA LEU A 4 2.18 14.48 6.84
C LEU A 4 1.62 14.80 8.23
N GLY A 5 2.19 14.20 9.29
CA GLY A 5 1.80 14.49 10.66
C GLY A 5 2.17 15.89 11.14
N SER A 6 3.19 16.54 10.55
CA SER A 6 3.51 17.94 10.85
C SER A 6 2.66 18.94 10.05
N LEU A 7 1.98 18.51 8.99
CA LEU A 7 1.09 19.33 8.17
C LEU A 7 -0.35 19.41 8.71
N GLY A 8 -0.75 18.50 9.61
CA GLY A 8 -2.04 18.47 10.27
C GLY A 8 -2.76 17.12 10.17
N ASP A 9 -3.86 16.96 10.90
CA ASP A 9 -4.59 15.68 11.00
C ASP A 9 -5.28 15.28 9.69
N LEU A 10 -5.80 16.26 8.95
CA LEU A 10 -6.52 16.03 7.69
C LEU A 10 -5.62 15.48 6.56
N PRO A 11 -4.47 16.11 6.21
CA PRO A 11 -3.55 15.53 5.21
C PRO A 11 -2.95 14.21 5.68
N LEU A 12 -2.72 14.02 6.98
CA LEU A 12 -2.26 12.74 7.54
C LEU A 12 -3.27 11.62 7.33
N ALA A 13 -4.54 11.86 7.68
CA ALA A 13 -5.63 10.90 7.50
C ALA A 13 -5.83 10.56 6.02
N ALA A 14 -5.90 11.59 5.16
CA ALA A 14 -6.08 11.42 3.72
C ALA A 14 -4.91 10.64 3.08
N GLY A 15 -3.67 10.95 3.44
CA GLY A 15 -2.50 10.23 2.94
C GLY A 15 -2.45 8.79 3.42
N SER A 16 -2.77 8.53 4.69
CA SER A 16 -2.82 7.17 5.24
C SER A 16 -3.87 6.31 4.51
N LEU A 17 -5.06 6.89 4.30
CA LEU A 17 -6.15 6.26 3.58
C LEU A 17 -5.79 5.98 2.12
N ALA A 18 -5.17 6.95 1.43
CA ALA A 18 -4.70 6.78 0.06
C ALA A 18 -3.68 5.65 -0.08
N ILE A 19 -2.67 5.59 0.81
CA ILE A 19 -1.66 4.53 0.78
C ILE A 19 -2.29 3.16 1.07
N ALA A 20 -3.18 3.07 2.07
CA ALA A 20 -3.88 1.83 2.37
C ALA A 20 -4.71 1.35 1.18
N PHE A 21 -5.45 2.27 0.55
CA PHE A 21 -6.24 2.00 -0.65
C PHE A 21 -5.37 1.53 -1.81
N ALA A 22 -4.24 2.20 -2.07
CA ALA A 22 -3.29 1.83 -3.12
C ALA A 22 -2.68 0.44 -2.90
N ASN A 23 -2.32 0.12 -1.66
CA ASN A 23 -1.77 -1.18 -1.29
C ASN A 23 -2.77 -2.32 -1.51
N ILE A 24 -4.02 -2.16 -1.08
CA ILE A 24 -5.05 -3.19 -1.18
C ILE A 24 -5.49 -3.37 -2.63
N THR A 25 -5.79 -2.28 -3.32
CA THR A 25 -6.37 -2.34 -4.66
C THR A 25 -5.32 -2.58 -5.74
N GLY A 26 -4.16 -1.93 -5.67
CA GLY A 26 -3.14 -1.99 -6.73
C GLY A 26 -2.00 -2.93 -6.40
N TYR A 27 -1.15 -2.55 -5.44
CA TYR A 27 0.14 -3.23 -5.23
C TYR A 27 -0.01 -4.70 -4.84
N SER A 28 -1.05 -5.06 -4.08
CA SER A 28 -1.33 -6.46 -3.72
C SER A 28 -1.67 -7.31 -4.94
N ILE A 29 -2.50 -6.78 -5.86
CA ILE A 29 -2.89 -7.49 -7.09
C ILE A 29 -1.68 -7.67 -8.00
N LEU A 30 -0.92 -6.59 -8.26
CA LEU A 30 0.28 -6.66 -9.11
C LEU A 30 1.34 -7.59 -8.52
N SER A 31 1.54 -7.55 -7.20
CA SER A 31 2.48 -8.44 -6.51
C SER A 31 2.02 -9.89 -6.57
N GLY A 32 0.73 -10.16 -6.37
CA GLY A 32 0.16 -11.52 -6.46
C GLY A 32 0.32 -12.11 -7.87
N LEU A 33 0.05 -11.33 -8.91
CA LEU A 33 0.24 -11.76 -10.29
C LEU A 33 1.72 -12.02 -10.62
N SER A 34 2.63 -11.16 -10.14
CA SER A 34 4.07 -11.36 -10.31
C SER A 34 4.58 -12.62 -9.60
N LEU A 35 4.13 -12.85 -8.36
CA LEU A 35 4.44 -14.06 -7.60
C LEU A 35 3.90 -15.32 -8.28
N GLY A 36 2.73 -15.25 -8.91
CA GLY A 36 2.17 -16.35 -9.69
C GLY A 36 2.96 -16.67 -10.97
N ALA A 37 3.66 -15.68 -11.54
CA ALA A 37 4.51 -15.87 -12.72
C ALA A 37 5.93 -16.39 -12.37
N GLU A 38 6.38 -16.20 -11.13
CA GLU A 38 7.72 -16.62 -10.68
C GLU A 38 8.00 -18.14 -10.86
N PRO A 39 7.06 -19.06 -10.59
CA PRO A 39 7.23 -20.49 -10.88
C PRO A 39 7.44 -20.79 -12.37
N LEU A 40 6.78 -20.08 -13.29
CA LEU A 40 6.93 -20.30 -14.72
C LEU A 40 8.33 -19.90 -15.19
N CYS A 41 8.83 -18.77 -14.67
CA CYS A 41 10.18 -18.29 -14.94
C CYS A 41 11.24 -19.20 -14.31
N SER A 42 11.04 -19.68 -13.08
CA SER A 42 11.99 -20.59 -12.42
C SER A 42 12.06 -21.95 -13.11
N GLN A 43 10.93 -22.50 -13.57
CA GLN A 43 10.88 -23.74 -14.35
C GLN A 43 11.58 -23.58 -15.70
N ALA A 44 11.31 -22.50 -16.44
CA ALA A 44 11.96 -22.24 -17.74
C ALA A 44 13.47 -22.08 -17.60
N SER A 45 13.93 -21.41 -16.54
CA SER A 45 15.34 -21.26 -16.18
C SER A 45 15.98 -22.61 -15.82
N GLY A 46 15.33 -23.41 -14.96
CA GLY A 46 15.81 -24.74 -14.56
C GLY A 46 15.84 -25.76 -15.71
N ALA A 47 14.96 -25.61 -16.70
CA ALA A 47 14.98 -26.41 -17.93
C ALA A 47 15.97 -25.92 -18.99
N SER A 48 16.78 -24.89 -18.69
CA SER A 48 17.74 -24.26 -19.60
C SER A 48 17.13 -23.80 -20.95
N ARG A 49 15.90 -23.26 -20.92
CA ARG A 49 15.19 -22.76 -22.11
C ARG A 49 15.06 -21.23 -22.07
N PRO A 50 16.10 -20.48 -22.50
CA PRO A 50 16.12 -19.01 -22.41
C PRO A 50 15.02 -18.34 -23.26
N ASP A 51 14.64 -18.95 -24.38
CA ASP A 51 13.57 -18.44 -25.25
C ASP A 51 12.21 -18.43 -24.55
N LEU A 52 11.91 -19.50 -23.80
CA LEU A 52 10.67 -19.58 -23.03
C LEU A 52 10.68 -18.63 -21.83
N LEU A 53 11.85 -18.40 -21.25
CA LEU A 53 12.02 -17.47 -20.13
C LEU A 53 11.73 -16.03 -20.55
N SER A 54 12.32 -15.56 -21.65
CA SER A 54 12.09 -14.20 -22.17
C SER A 54 10.65 -14.01 -22.68
N LEU A 55 10.06 -15.03 -23.29
CA LEU A 55 8.66 -15.02 -23.69
C LEU A 55 7.71 -14.96 -22.48
N SER A 56 8.01 -15.70 -21.41
CA SER A 56 7.26 -15.64 -20.15
C SER A 56 7.33 -14.26 -19.49
N LEU A 57 8.52 -13.64 -19.52
CA LEU A 57 8.70 -12.27 -19.05
C LEU A 57 7.81 -11.30 -19.84
N LEU A 58 7.83 -11.34 -21.17
CA LEU A 58 7.02 -10.44 -22.00
C LEU A 58 5.53 -10.61 -21.73
N ARG A 59 5.05 -11.86 -21.64
CA ARG A 59 3.65 -12.18 -21.32
C ARG A 59 3.26 -11.66 -19.93
N SER A 60 4.12 -11.85 -18.94
CA SER A 60 3.89 -11.35 -17.58
C SER A 60 3.83 -9.83 -17.55
N SER A 61 4.76 -9.15 -18.23
CA SER A 61 4.76 -7.68 -18.35
C SER A 61 3.50 -7.15 -19.02
N LEU A 62 3.05 -7.77 -20.11
CA LEU A 62 1.80 -7.40 -20.79
C LEU A 62 0.57 -7.63 -19.90
N LEU A 63 0.55 -8.73 -19.14
CA LEU A 63 -0.54 -9.03 -18.20
C LEU A 63 -0.59 -8.00 -17.05
N LEU A 64 0.56 -7.65 -16.48
CA LEU A 64 0.64 -6.64 -15.41
C LEU A 64 0.26 -5.24 -15.93
N LEU A 65 0.69 -4.86 -17.14
CA LEU A 65 0.27 -3.61 -17.79
C LEU A 65 -1.22 -3.60 -18.09
N SER A 66 -1.78 -4.70 -18.59
CA SER A 66 -3.22 -4.81 -18.84
C SER A 66 -4.03 -4.70 -17.54
N THR A 67 -3.47 -5.14 -16.42
CA THR A 67 -4.09 -5.05 -15.09
C THR A 67 -3.95 -3.65 -14.49
N SER A 68 -2.88 -2.91 -14.79
CA SER A 68 -2.70 -1.54 -14.29
C SER A 68 -3.66 -0.53 -14.92
N LEU A 69 -4.17 -0.78 -16.13
CA LEU A 69 -5.19 0.05 -16.78
C LEU A 69 -6.53 0.15 -15.99
N PRO A 70 -7.21 -0.97 -15.64
CA PRO A 70 -8.44 -0.89 -14.85
C PRO A 70 -8.17 -0.35 -13.44
N LEU A 71 -7.00 -0.62 -12.87
CA LEU A 71 -6.59 -0.05 -11.58
C LEU A 71 -6.43 1.47 -11.64
N SER A 72 -5.85 1.98 -12.72
CA SER A 72 -5.73 3.42 -12.95
C SER A 72 -7.12 4.06 -13.04
N PHE A 73 -8.06 3.43 -13.76
CA PHE A 73 -9.44 3.91 -13.82
C PHE A 73 -10.14 3.89 -12.45
N LEU A 74 -9.89 2.85 -11.65
CA LEU A 74 -10.38 2.74 -10.27
C LEU A 74 -9.83 3.89 -9.40
N TRP A 75 -8.53 4.21 -9.52
CA TRP A 75 -7.89 5.26 -8.74
C TRP A 75 -8.34 6.65 -9.15
N LEU A 76 -8.60 6.88 -10.45
CA LEU A 76 -9.21 8.13 -10.93
C LEU A 76 -10.62 8.36 -10.37
N ASN A 77 -11.35 7.30 -10.07
CA ASN A 77 -12.69 7.36 -9.47
C ASN A 77 -12.69 7.14 -7.94
N SER A 78 -11.52 7.17 -7.29
CA SER A 78 -11.37 6.85 -5.87
C SER A 78 -12.20 7.75 -4.95
N SER A 79 -12.38 9.04 -5.25
CA SER A 79 -13.21 9.94 -4.43
C SER A 79 -14.67 9.47 -4.33
N LYS A 80 -15.26 9.00 -5.43
CA LYS A 80 -16.63 8.44 -5.43
C LYS A 80 -16.73 7.14 -4.64
N ILE A 81 -15.69 6.31 -4.72
CA ILE A 81 -15.62 5.04 -3.99
C ILE A 81 -15.50 5.30 -2.49
N LEU A 82 -14.64 6.24 -2.09
CA LEU A 82 -14.41 6.61 -0.70
C LEU A 82 -15.66 7.25 -0.08
N THR A 83 -16.30 8.18 -0.79
CA THR A 83 -17.58 8.79 -0.36
C THR A 83 -18.71 7.76 -0.27
N PHE A 84 -18.73 6.74 -1.14
CA PHE A 84 -19.66 5.62 -1.03
C PHE A 84 -19.48 4.82 0.28
N PHE A 85 -18.25 4.71 0.78
CA PHE A 85 -17.97 4.12 2.10
C PHE A 85 -18.26 5.07 3.28
N ASN A 86 -19.03 6.16 3.07
CA ASN A 86 -19.29 7.21 4.07
C ASN A 86 -18.02 7.87 4.61
N GLN A 87 -16.95 7.96 3.81
CA GLN A 87 -15.81 8.81 4.18
C GLN A 87 -16.14 10.29 3.99
N ASP A 88 -15.52 11.11 4.82
CA ASP A 88 -15.62 12.56 4.72
C ASP A 88 -15.19 13.03 3.31
N PRO A 89 -15.99 13.87 2.63
CA PRO A 89 -15.71 14.30 1.26
C PRO A 89 -14.39 15.08 1.13
N GLU A 90 -13.98 15.81 2.17
CA GLU A 90 -12.73 16.55 2.20
C GLU A 90 -11.54 15.58 2.22
N ILE A 91 -11.57 14.58 3.11
CA ILE A 91 -10.56 13.51 3.19
C ILE A 91 -10.53 12.70 1.89
N ALA A 92 -11.68 12.37 1.32
CA ALA A 92 -11.80 11.60 0.09
C ALA A 92 -11.20 12.35 -1.13
N SER A 93 -11.44 13.65 -1.24
CA SER A 93 -10.88 14.48 -2.32
C SER A 93 -9.35 14.59 -2.23
N MET A 94 -8.83 14.73 -1.01
CA MET A 94 -7.40 14.83 -0.78
C MET A 94 -6.70 13.49 -1.00
N ALA A 95 -7.32 12.39 -0.57
CA ALA A 95 -6.83 11.03 -0.82
C ALA A 95 -6.79 10.71 -2.33
N GLN A 96 -7.79 11.15 -3.10
CA GLN A 96 -7.77 11.02 -4.56
C GLN A 96 -6.59 11.76 -5.19
N SER A 97 -6.29 12.97 -4.71
CA SER A 97 -5.13 13.73 -5.19
C SER A 97 -3.83 12.97 -4.94
N TYR A 98 -3.65 12.37 -3.75
CA TYR A 98 -2.52 11.48 -3.47
C TYR A 98 -2.46 10.29 -4.44
N LEU A 99 -3.58 9.63 -4.71
CA LEU A 99 -3.65 8.50 -5.65
C LEU A 99 -3.30 8.89 -7.08
N HIS A 100 -3.68 10.09 -7.54
CA HIS A 100 -3.27 10.60 -8.86
C HIS A 100 -1.75 10.74 -8.97
N PHE A 101 -1.08 11.24 -7.93
CA PHE A 101 0.38 11.30 -7.91
C PHE A 101 1.03 9.92 -7.84
N SER A 102 0.33 8.89 -7.34
CA SER A 102 0.79 7.50 -7.32
C SER A 102 0.56 6.72 -8.61
N LEU A 103 -0.23 7.23 -9.57
CA LEU A 103 -0.44 6.57 -10.88
C LEU A 103 0.86 6.23 -11.62
N PRO A 104 1.85 7.13 -11.79
CA PRO A 104 3.11 6.78 -12.46
C PRO A 104 3.88 5.67 -11.73
N ASP A 105 3.75 5.59 -10.40
CA ASP A 105 4.36 4.54 -9.60
C ASP A 105 3.71 3.16 -9.90
N LEU A 106 2.39 3.11 -10.08
CA LEU A 106 1.68 1.90 -10.47
C LEU A 106 2.20 1.31 -11.80
N PHE A 107 2.39 2.15 -12.82
CA PHE A 107 2.96 1.71 -14.10
C PHE A 107 4.41 1.29 -13.96
N SER A 108 5.21 2.04 -13.20
CA SER A 108 6.60 1.69 -12.91
C SER A 108 6.70 0.33 -12.22
N PHE A 109 5.81 0.05 -11.26
CA PHE A 109 5.73 -1.21 -10.56
C PHE A 109 5.38 -2.37 -11.50
N SER A 110 4.45 -2.15 -12.44
CA SER A 110 4.05 -3.16 -13.43
C SER A 110 5.18 -3.60 -14.36
N LEU A 111 6.15 -2.71 -14.65
CA LEU A 111 7.31 -3.00 -15.50
C LEU A 111 8.48 -3.58 -14.70
N ILE A 112 8.75 -3.05 -13.51
CA ILE A 112 9.94 -3.44 -12.74
C ILE A 112 9.78 -4.82 -12.08
N ASN A 113 8.56 -5.22 -11.74
CA ASN A 113 8.29 -6.44 -11.01
C ASN A 113 8.59 -7.71 -11.84
N PRO A 114 8.14 -7.84 -13.11
CA PRO A 114 8.51 -8.95 -13.98
C PRO A 114 10.02 -9.02 -14.25
N ILE A 115 10.67 -7.88 -14.48
CA ILE A 115 12.13 -7.80 -14.68
C ILE A 115 12.87 -8.32 -13.45
N ARG A 116 12.40 -7.95 -12.26
CA ARG A 116 12.95 -8.41 -10.99
C ARG A 116 12.84 -9.93 -10.84
N VAL A 117 11.69 -10.51 -11.20
CA VAL A 117 11.48 -11.96 -11.21
C VAL A 117 12.41 -12.64 -12.20
N TYR A 118 12.55 -12.11 -13.42
CA TYR A 118 13.43 -12.65 -14.46
C TYR A 118 14.92 -12.67 -14.07
N LEU A 119 15.40 -11.60 -13.44
CA LEU A 119 16.78 -11.54 -12.94
C LEU A 119 16.99 -12.51 -11.77
N ARG A 120 16.00 -12.62 -10.87
CA ARG A 120 16.06 -13.55 -9.75
C ARG A 120 16.02 -15.01 -10.19
N SER A 121 15.20 -15.36 -11.18
CA SER A 121 15.10 -16.73 -11.71
C SER A 121 16.38 -17.21 -12.40
N GLN A 122 17.23 -16.28 -12.85
CA GLN A 122 18.56 -16.57 -13.40
C GLN A 122 19.67 -16.54 -12.35
N SER A 123 19.34 -16.41 -11.06
CA SER A 123 20.29 -16.22 -9.95
C SER A 123 21.14 -14.94 -10.03
N ILE A 124 20.79 -13.98 -10.89
CA ILE A 124 21.47 -12.70 -11.03
C ILE A 124 20.84 -11.68 -10.08
N THR A 125 21.07 -11.86 -8.77
CA THR A 125 20.48 -11.00 -7.72
C THR A 125 21.39 -9.85 -7.28
N ARG A 126 22.70 -9.93 -7.55
CA ARG A 126 23.69 -8.90 -7.17
C ARG A 126 23.29 -7.46 -7.53
N PRO A 127 22.91 -7.11 -8.78
CA PRO A 127 22.55 -5.74 -9.12
C PRO A 127 21.30 -5.27 -8.38
N LEU A 128 20.37 -6.20 -8.14
CA LEU A 128 19.11 -5.95 -7.45
C LEU A 128 19.35 -5.66 -5.97
N THR A 129 20.14 -6.48 -5.30
CA THR A 129 20.53 -6.29 -3.90
C THR A 129 21.33 -5.01 -3.71
N LEU A 130 22.24 -4.70 -4.63
CA LEU A 130 23.08 -3.50 -4.56
C LEU A 130 22.24 -2.23 -4.77
N SER A 131 21.30 -2.23 -5.72
CA SER A 131 20.35 -1.13 -5.90
C SER A 131 19.46 -0.90 -4.68
N ALA A 132 18.98 -1.99 -4.05
CA ALA A 132 18.17 -1.90 -2.83
C ALA A 132 19.00 -1.39 -1.65
N ALA A 133 20.25 -1.83 -1.52
CA ALA A 133 21.17 -1.35 -0.48
C ALA A 133 21.46 0.14 -0.63
N ILE A 134 21.76 0.62 -1.85
CA ILE A 134 21.94 2.05 -2.14
C ILE A 134 20.65 2.81 -1.81
N SER A 135 19.50 2.31 -2.24
CA SER A 135 18.22 2.95 -1.94
C SER A 135 17.99 3.10 -0.44
N ALA A 136 18.27 2.06 0.36
CA ALA A 136 18.14 2.11 1.81
C ALA A 136 19.14 3.10 2.45
N LEU A 137 20.38 3.10 1.97
CA LEU A 137 21.44 4.02 2.39
C LEU A 137 21.13 5.48 2.06
N VAL A 138 20.35 5.76 1.01
CA VAL A 138 19.90 7.12 0.66
C VAL A 138 18.63 7.49 1.42
N HIS A 139 17.69 6.55 1.61
CA HIS A 139 16.41 6.81 2.27
C HIS A 139 16.58 7.21 3.73
N LEU A 140 17.48 6.55 4.46
CA LEU A 140 17.75 6.85 5.87
C LEU A 140 18.21 8.31 6.09
N PRO A 141 19.31 8.78 5.44
CA PRO A 141 19.75 10.16 5.59
C PRO A 141 18.77 11.16 4.98
N ALA A 142 18.09 10.86 3.88
CA ALA A 142 17.07 11.76 3.33
C ALA A 142 15.91 11.99 4.33
N ASN A 143 15.46 10.93 4.99
CA ASN A 143 14.39 11.02 5.99
C ASN A 143 14.87 11.73 7.27
N LEU A 144 16.13 11.52 7.67
CA LEU A 144 16.76 12.23 8.80
C LEU A 144 16.98 13.72 8.50
N ILE A 145 17.49 14.06 7.32
CA ILE A 145 17.69 15.45 6.86
C ILE A 145 16.36 16.17 6.79
N ALA A 146 15.34 15.53 6.23
CA ALA A 146 14.02 16.14 6.16
C ALA A 146 13.38 16.29 7.56
N SER A 147 13.69 15.43 8.53
CA SER A 147 13.25 15.61 9.93
C SER A 147 14.02 16.72 10.68
N SER A 148 15.29 16.96 10.33
CA SER A 148 16.14 17.96 10.99
C SER A 148 16.02 19.36 10.36
N LEU A 149 15.74 19.45 9.06
CA LEU A 149 15.09 20.61 8.46
C LEU A 149 13.63 20.60 8.93
N ASN A 150 13.31 21.27 10.04
CA ASN A 150 11.93 21.63 10.36
C ASN A 150 11.34 22.41 9.17
N LEU A 151 10.81 21.71 8.17
CA LEU A 151 10.08 22.29 7.07
C LEU A 151 8.71 22.70 7.62
N ARG A 152 8.75 23.77 8.42
CA ARG A 152 7.60 24.60 8.73
C ARG A 152 7.20 25.23 7.41
N PHE A 153 6.43 24.50 6.60
CA PHE A 153 5.68 25.13 5.53
C PHE A 153 4.91 26.30 6.16
N PRO A 154 4.96 27.51 5.59
CA PRO A 154 4.20 28.63 6.11
C PRO A 154 2.72 28.28 6.04
N ALA A 155 2.10 28.19 7.22
CA ALA A 155 0.67 28.14 7.52
C ALA A 155 -0.26 27.77 6.36
N SER A 156 -0.79 26.54 6.37
CA SER A 156 -2.18 26.37 5.91
C SER A 156 -3.08 27.31 6.74
N PRO A 157 -4.06 27.99 6.12
CA PRO A 157 -4.97 28.86 6.85
C PRO A 157 -5.68 28.07 7.96
N PRO A 158 -5.96 28.70 9.11
CA PRO A 158 -6.60 28.03 10.22
C PRO A 158 -7.92 27.41 9.75
N PRO A 159 -8.26 26.20 10.23
CA PRO A 159 -9.52 25.57 9.88
C PRO A 159 -10.69 26.50 10.26
N PRO A 160 -11.76 26.55 9.44
CA PRO A 160 -12.94 27.32 9.77
C PRO A 160 -13.48 26.90 11.15
N PRO A 161 -14.01 27.84 11.94
CA PRO A 161 -14.55 27.51 13.26
C PRO A 161 -15.65 26.45 13.12
N PRO A 162 -15.72 25.50 14.07
CA PRO A 162 -16.77 24.48 14.06
C PRO A 162 -18.14 25.18 14.04
N PRO A 163 -19.13 24.64 13.31
CA PRO A 163 -20.48 25.19 13.34
C PRO A 163 -20.95 25.23 14.80
N THR A 164 -21.30 26.43 15.25
CA THR A 164 -21.91 26.69 16.56
C THR A 164 -23.35 26.17 16.56
N SER A 165 -23.51 24.86 16.48
CA SER A 165 -24.75 24.19 16.86
C SER A 165 -24.74 24.01 18.39
N PRO A 166 -25.78 24.46 19.11
CA PRO A 166 -25.81 24.41 20.56
C PRO A 166 -25.78 22.96 21.05
N CYS A 167 -24.92 22.73 22.05
CA CYS A 167 -24.85 21.51 22.84
C CYS A 167 -26.24 21.00 23.24
N SER A 168 -26.68 19.90 22.67
CA SER A 168 -27.59 18.97 23.34
C SER A 168 -26.75 17.86 23.96
N SER A 169 -26.56 18.00 25.28
CA SER A 169 -26.18 16.97 26.26
C SER A 169 -26.29 15.52 25.78
N PHE A 170 -25.14 14.86 25.56
CA PHE A 170 -25.06 13.41 25.67
C PHE A 170 -24.01 13.07 26.74
N SER A 171 -24.54 12.70 27.91
CA SER A 171 -23.76 12.21 29.04
C SER A 171 -22.94 11.00 28.62
N SER A 172 -21.65 11.04 28.89
CA SER A 172 -20.81 9.84 28.98
C SER A 172 -21.32 8.91 30.09
N PRO A 173 -20.97 7.62 30.00
CA PRO A 173 -20.18 7.08 31.10
C PRO A 173 -18.88 6.44 30.60
N THR A 174 -17.88 6.59 31.47
CA THR A 174 -16.47 6.18 31.45
C THR A 174 -16.27 4.64 31.36
N PRO A 175 -15.02 4.17 31.16
CA PRO A 175 -14.71 3.01 30.33
C PRO A 175 -14.49 1.72 31.15
N THR A 176 -14.85 0.57 30.59
CA THR A 176 -14.46 -0.74 31.10
C THR A 176 -13.82 -1.59 30.00
N ALA A 177 -12.51 -1.77 30.15
CA ALA A 177 -11.71 -2.96 29.81
C ALA A 177 -12.01 -3.69 28.48
N PHE A 178 -11.20 -3.37 27.47
CA PHE A 178 -10.92 -4.24 26.33
C PHE A 178 -10.31 -5.56 26.83
N LYS A 179 -11.05 -6.66 26.73
CA LYS A 179 -10.55 -8.02 27.03
C LYS A 179 -10.11 -8.69 25.72
N PRO A 180 -8.85 -9.14 25.60
CA PRO A 180 -8.35 -9.78 24.39
C PRO A 180 -8.94 -11.18 24.22
N PHE A 181 -9.48 -11.45 23.02
CA PHE A 181 -10.01 -12.77 22.65
C PHE A 181 -8.85 -13.67 22.19
N ILE A 182 -8.26 -14.40 23.13
CA ILE A 182 -7.38 -15.55 22.89
C ILE A 182 -8.29 -16.80 22.89
N PRO A 183 -8.44 -17.56 21.80
CA PRO A 183 -8.99 -18.92 21.91
C PRO A 183 -7.85 -19.86 22.30
N ALA A 184 -7.74 -20.13 23.60
CA ALA A 184 -6.91 -21.20 24.13
C ALA A 184 -7.68 -22.53 24.07
N SER A 185 -7.08 -23.48 23.36
CA SER A 185 -7.32 -24.92 23.42
C SER A 185 -7.41 -25.46 24.85
N ALA A 186 -8.46 -26.22 25.17
CA ALA A 186 -8.41 -27.27 26.20
C ALA A 186 -9.57 -28.28 26.06
N ASN A 187 -9.20 -29.51 25.69
CA ASN A 187 -9.69 -30.80 26.18
C ASN A 187 -11.06 -30.89 26.86
N ALA A 188 -11.95 -31.70 26.28
CA ALA A 188 -12.90 -32.51 27.01
C ALA A 188 -13.03 -33.90 26.33
N LEU A 189 -12.26 -34.86 26.84
CA LEU A 189 -12.57 -36.29 26.76
C LEU A 189 -13.87 -36.56 27.54
N PRO A 190 -14.79 -37.41 27.04
CA PRO A 190 -15.69 -38.15 27.91
C PRO A 190 -15.13 -39.57 28.09
N GLY A 191 -14.80 -39.93 29.33
CA GLY A 191 -14.67 -41.32 29.73
C GLY A 191 -16.04 -41.96 29.97
N GLY A 192 -16.13 -43.28 29.81
CA GLY A 192 -17.12 -44.08 30.52
C GLY A 192 -17.85 -45.17 29.72
N ALA A 193 -17.32 -46.39 29.85
CA ALA A 193 -18.08 -47.62 30.13
C ALA A 193 -19.23 -48.07 29.19
N ARG A 194 -18.91 -48.90 28.19
CA ARG A 194 -19.29 -50.33 28.09
C ARG A 194 -18.71 -50.95 26.82
#